data_AF-A0A1N5THU6-F1
#
_entry.id   AF-A0A1N5THU6-F1
#
_cell.length_a   1.000
_cell.length_b   1.000
_cell.length_c   1.000
_cell.angle_alpha   90.00
_cell.angle_beta   90.00
_cell.angle_gamma   90.00
#
_symmetry.space_group_name_H-M   'P 1'
#
loop_
_entity.id
_entity.type
_entity.pdbx_description
1 polymer ?
#
loop_
_entity_poly.entity_id
_entity_poly.type
_entity_poly.pdbx_seq_one_letter_code
_entity_poly.pdbx_strand_id
1 'polypeptide(L)'
;MNLLTSVVVPLASIAVGAVLTYWLNVRTRKASQVEELINAAIGAVAMEEASRSAITAVRGVEHLPDAERVALEHSVIRAAIENHNAKNMLAREALARVMVIDQGVRRYYYEPETISQYSAEILAYLLRLRGDRRRRRGGAGLGHEQPSEQPSRRPSADDRGPAQHSTQAK
;
A
#
# COMPACT_ATOMS: atom_id res chain seq x y z
N MET A 1 -10.13 49.66 37.09
CA MET A 1 -10.70 48.51 36.34
C MET A 1 -10.02 48.45 34.99
N ASN A 2 -9.19 47.42 34.74
CA ASN A 2 -8.36 47.32 33.54
C ASN A 2 -9.21 46.91 32.32
N LEU A 3 -9.75 47.91 31.61
CA LEU A 3 -10.44 47.76 30.32
C LEU A 3 -9.56 47.10 29.25
N LEU A 4 -8.24 47.25 29.35
CA LEU A 4 -7.27 46.61 28.45
C LEU A 4 -7.30 45.09 28.55
N THR A 5 -7.39 44.53 29.77
CA THR A 5 -7.43 43.07 29.95
C THR A 5 -8.75 42.44 29.48
N SER A 6 -9.88 43.14 29.58
CA SER A 6 -11.17 42.59 29.15
C SER A 6 -11.34 42.49 27.63
N VAL A 7 -10.61 43.31 26.87
CA VAL A 7 -10.68 43.32 25.39
C VAL A 7 -9.58 42.46 24.77
N VAL A 8 -8.39 42.43 25.36
CA VAL A 8 -7.24 41.67 24.82
C VAL A 8 -7.44 40.16 24.96
N VAL A 9 -8.03 39.67 26.05
CA VAL A 9 -8.27 38.24 26.29
C VAL A 9 -9.17 37.58 25.23
N PRO A 10 -10.35 38.13 24.88
CA PRO A 10 -11.19 37.55 23.83
C PRO A 10 -10.55 37.64 22.44
N LEU A 11 -9.87 38.74 22.11
CA LEU A 11 -9.13 38.88 20.84
C LEU A 11 -8.00 37.85 20.71
N ALA A 12 -7.22 37.65 21.78
CA ALA A 12 -6.18 36.64 21.82
C ALA A 12 -6.76 35.22 21.69
N SER A 13 -7.89 34.95 22.33
CA SER A 13 -8.56 33.64 22.25
C SER A 13 -9.07 33.33 20.83
N ILE A 14 -9.65 34.32 20.14
CA ILE A 14 -10.08 34.19 18.74
C ILE A 14 -8.88 33.94 17.82
N ALA A 15 -7.79 34.69 18.01
CA ALA A 15 -6.58 34.53 17.22
C ALA A 15 -5.95 33.13 17.41
N VAL A 16 -5.85 32.66 18.65
CA VAL A 16 -5.34 31.31 18.96
C VAL A 16 -6.25 30.24 18.37
N GLY A 17 -7.57 30.39 18.46
CA GLY A 17 -8.53 29.48 17.84
C GLY A 17 -8.39 29.41 16.31
N ALA A 18 -8.18 30.55 15.64
CA ALA A 18 -7.97 30.61 14.20
C ALA A 18 -6.65 29.93 13.79
N VAL A 19 -5.56 30.16 14.52
CA VAL A 19 -4.26 29.52 14.27
C VAL A 19 -4.34 28.00 14.46
N LEU A 20 -4.99 27.54 15.54
CA LEU A 20 -5.21 26.11 15.79
C LEU A 20 -6.03 25.46 14.68
N THR A 21 -7.11 26.10 14.24
CA THR A 21 -7.98 25.59 13.18
C THR A 21 -7.24 25.50 11.85
N TYR A 22 -6.47 26.54 11.51
CA TYR A 22 -5.61 26.53 10.33
C TYR A 22 -4.58 25.41 10.39
N TRP A 23 -3.91 25.25 11.53
CA TRP A 23 -2.91 24.20 11.72
C TRP A 23 -3.52 22.80 11.59
N LEU A 24 -4.70 22.58 12.16
CA LEU A 24 -5.43 21.32 12.03
C LEU A 24 -5.81 21.04 10.58
N ASN A 25 -6.34 22.04 9.87
CA ASN A 25 -6.74 21.92 8.47
C ASN A 25 -5.54 21.64 7.54
N VAL A 26 -4.40 22.27 7.79
CA VAL A 26 -3.15 21.98 7.07
C VAL A 26 -2.68 20.56 7.36
N ARG A 27 -2.78 20.10 8.62
CA ARG A 27 -2.37 18.75 9.02
C ARG A 27 -3.28 17.68 8.41
N THR A 28 -4.58 17.89 8.35
CA THR A 28 -5.53 16.95 7.72
C THR A 28 -5.35 16.90 6.20
N ARG A 29 -5.14 18.04 5.54
CA ARG A 29 -4.85 18.09 4.09
C ARG A 29 -3.56 17.35 3.73
N LYS A 30 -2.48 17.57 4.49
CA LYS A 30 -1.22 16.83 4.29
C LYS A 30 -1.42 15.32 4.48
N ALA A 31 -2.21 14.91 5.48
CA ALA A 31 -2.49 13.50 5.71
C ALA A 31 -3.32 12.86 4.56
N SER A 32 -4.31 13.57 4.00
CA SER A 32 -5.08 13.04 2.86
C SER A 32 -4.23 12.95 1.59
N GLN A 33 -3.37 13.94 1.34
CA GLN A 33 -2.48 13.95 0.18
C GLN A 33 -1.53 12.74 0.20
N VAL A 34 -1.01 12.39 1.37
CA VAL A 34 -0.14 11.23 1.54
C VAL A 34 -0.88 9.92 1.29
N GLU A 35 -2.13 9.79 1.76
CA GLU A 35 -2.97 8.61 1.50
C GLU A 35 -3.34 8.49 0.02
N GLU A 36 -3.62 9.60 -0.65
CA GLU A 36 -3.92 9.66 -2.08
C GLU A 36 -2.73 9.20 -2.93
N LEU A 37 -1.51 9.64 -2.59
CA LEU A 37 -0.29 9.20 -3.28
C LEU A 37 -0.04 7.69 -3.12
N ILE A 38 -0.29 7.12 -1.93
CA ILE A 38 -0.18 5.68 -1.73
C ILE A 38 -1.25 4.92 -2.52
N ASN A 39 -2.51 5.39 -2.52
CA ASN A 39 -3.60 4.75 -3.26
C ASN A 39 -3.37 4.80 -4.77
N ALA A 40 -2.86 5.93 -5.28
CA ALA A 40 -2.47 6.07 -6.68
C ALA A 40 -1.36 5.06 -7.06
N ALA A 41 -0.36 4.88 -6.20
CA ALA A 41 0.69 3.87 -6.41
C ALA A 41 0.15 2.44 -6.38
N ILE A 42 -0.74 2.10 -5.44
CA ILE A 42 -1.41 0.79 -5.41
C ILE A 42 -2.17 0.54 -6.71
N GLY A 43 -2.96 1.53 -7.17
CA GLY A 43 -3.73 1.42 -8.40
C GLY A 43 -2.85 1.24 -9.63
N ALA A 44 -1.77 2.00 -9.75
CA ALA A 44 -0.85 1.92 -10.89
C ALA A 44 -0.11 0.57 -10.95
N VAL A 45 0.35 0.04 -9.81
CA VAL A 45 1.02 -1.27 -9.72
C VAL A 45 0.02 -2.41 -10.00
N ALA A 46 -1.21 -2.32 -9.48
CA ALA A 46 -2.25 -3.31 -9.78
C ALA A 46 -2.64 -3.32 -11.27
N MET A 47 -2.66 -2.16 -11.93
CA MET A 47 -2.91 -2.07 -13.37
C MET A 47 -1.77 -2.70 -14.19
N GLU A 48 -0.53 -2.56 -13.74
CA GLU A 48 0.63 -3.22 -14.36
C GLU A 48 0.49 -4.74 -14.26
N GLU A 49 0.18 -5.26 -13.07
CA GLU A 49 -0.01 -6.70 -12.83
C GLU A 49 -1.15 -7.28 -13.69
N ALA A 50 -2.28 -6.56 -13.78
CA ALA A 50 -3.40 -6.93 -14.64
C ALA A 50 -3.03 -6.91 -16.13
N SER A 51 -2.21 -5.94 -16.57
CA SER A 51 -1.76 -5.87 -17.97
C SER A 51 -0.90 -7.07 -18.36
N ARG A 52 -0.09 -7.58 -17.43
CA ARG A 52 0.74 -8.77 -17.64
C ARG A 52 -0.11 -10.03 -17.83
N SER A 53 -1.20 -10.17 -17.07
CA SER A 53 -2.16 -11.26 -17.24
C SER A 53 -2.96 -11.17 -18.55
N ALA A 54 -3.12 -9.98 -19.12
CA ALA A 54 -3.80 -9.81 -20.41
C ALA A 54 -2.94 -10.30 -21.58
N ILE A 55 -1.61 -10.09 -21.53
CA ILE A 55 -0.66 -10.58 -22.55
C ILE A 55 -0.71 -12.11 -22.66
N THR A 56 -0.84 -12.83 -21.55
CA THR A 56 -0.88 -14.29 -21.54
C THR A 56 -2.21 -14.86 -22.04
N ALA A 57 -3.31 -14.10 -21.98
CA ALA A 57 -4.65 -14.55 -22.36
C ALA A 57 -4.96 -14.48 -23.87
N VAL A 58 -4.12 -13.81 -24.68
CA VAL A 58 -4.34 -13.61 -26.13
C VAL A 58 -4.17 -14.91 -26.96
N ARG A 59 -3.67 -16.00 -26.35
CA ARG A 59 -3.56 -17.32 -27.00
C ARG A 59 -4.94 -17.99 -27.10
N GLY A 60 -5.72 -17.70 -28.15
CA GLY A 60 -7.01 -18.39 -28.30
C GLY A 60 -7.84 -18.08 -29.55
N VAL A 61 -7.29 -17.49 -30.60
CA VAL A 61 -8.09 -17.15 -31.80
C VAL A 61 -7.93 -18.25 -32.86
N GLU A 62 -8.56 -19.39 -32.61
CA GLU A 62 -8.40 -20.63 -33.40
C GLU A 62 -9.24 -20.64 -34.71
N HIS A 63 -10.08 -19.63 -34.93
CA HIS A 63 -11.06 -19.61 -36.03
C HIS A 63 -10.72 -18.68 -37.20
N LEU A 64 -9.53 -18.06 -37.23
CA LEU A 64 -9.12 -17.15 -38.30
C LEU A 64 -8.19 -17.84 -39.34
N PRO A 65 -8.27 -17.45 -40.62
CA PRO A 65 -7.31 -17.85 -41.66
C PRO A 65 -5.87 -17.49 -41.22
N ASP A 66 -4.88 -18.33 -41.53
CA ASP A 66 -3.50 -18.20 -41.02
C ASP A 66 -2.89 -16.80 -41.22
N ALA A 67 -3.09 -16.17 -42.38
CA ALA A 67 -2.55 -14.84 -42.66
C ALA A 67 -3.22 -13.73 -41.82
N GLU A 68 -4.54 -13.82 -41.61
CA GLU A 68 -5.29 -12.89 -40.77
C GLU A 68 -5.01 -13.13 -39.29
N ARG A 69 -4.80 -14.38 -38.89
CA ARG A 69 -4.40 -14.76 -37.54
C ARG A 69 -3.05 -14.16 -37.18
N VAL A 70 -2.04 -14.28 -38.05
CA VAL A 70 -0.70 -13.70 -37.81
C VAL A 70 -0.75 -12.17 -37.76
N ALA A 71 -1.49 -11.52 -38.66
CA ALA A 71 -1.64 -10.07 -38.64
C ALA A 71 -2.36 -9.57 -37.37
N LEU A 72 -3.43 -10.28 -36.96
CA LEU A 72 -4.16 -9.99 -35.73
C LEU A 72 -3.28 -10.21 -34.50
N GLU A 73 -2.59 -11.35 -34.40
CA GLU A 73 -1.65 -11.65 -33.32
C GLU A 73 -0.57 -10.58 -33.21
N HIS A 74 0.06 -10.18 -34.32
CA HIS A 74 1.04 -9.09 -34.32
C HIS A 74 0.47 -7.77 -33.81
N SER A 75 -0.75 -7.41 -34.24
CA SER A 75 -1.40 -6.18 -33.81
C SER A 75 -1.75 -6.18 -32.31
N VAL A 76 -2.24 -7.31 -31.81
CA VAL A 76 -2.62 -7.48 -30.40
C VAL A 76 -1.39 -7.55 -29.52
N ILE A 77 -0.34 -8.28 -29.92
CA ILE A 77 0.94 -8.34 -29.21
C ILE A 77 1.55 -6.95 -29.13
N ARG A 78 1.57 -6.19 -30.23
CA ARG A 78 2.08 -4.82 -30.23
C ARG A 78 1.29 -3.92 -29.28
N ALA A 79 -0.04 -3.93 -29.37
CA ALA A 79 -0.90 -3.15 -28.48
C ALA A 79 -0.73 -3.55 -27.01
N ALA A 80 -0.53 -4.85 -26.74
CA ALA A 80 -0.33 -5.35 -25.38
C ALA A 80 1.03 -4.93 -24.81
N ILE A 81 2.10 -4.96 -25.62
CA ILE A 81 3.43 -4.44 -25.24
C ILE A 81 3.39 -2.94 -25.00
N GLU A 82 2.76 -2.17 -25.89
CA GLU A 82 2.62 -0.71 -25.75
C GLU A 82 1.83 -0.35 -24.48
N ASN A 83 0.71 -1.04 -24.23
CA ASN A 83 -0.07 -0.86 -23.01
C ASN A 83 0.73 -1.25 -21.77
N HIS A 84 1.43 -2.39 -21.79
CA HIS A 84 2.28 -2.82 -20.67
C HIS A 84 3.37 -1.79 -20.34
N ASN A 85 4.07 -1.28 -21.35
CA ASN A 85 5.08 -0.23 -21.16
C ASN A 85 4.47 1.05 -20.57
N ALA A 86 3.29 1.46 -21.05
CA ALA A 86 2.57 2.61 -20.50
C ALA A 86 2.18 2.39 -19.03
N LYS A 87 1.69 1.20 -18.66
CA LYS A 87 1.35 0.87 -17.26
C LYS A 87 2.58 0.80 -16.37
N ASN A 88 3.69 0.25 -16.86
CA ASN A 88 4.96 0.23 -16.13
C ASN A 88 5.45 1.66 -15.85
N MET A 89 5.43 2.54 -16.85
CA MET A 89 5.81 3.95 -16.67
C MET A 89 4.92 4.68 -15.65
N LEU A 90 3.60 4.44 -15.67
CA LEU A 90 2.67 4.99 -14.68
C LEU A 90 2.97 4.47 -13.26
N ALA A 91 3.28 3.17 -13.13
CA ALA A 91 3.68 2.59 -11.85
C ALA A 91 4.99 3.20 -11.34
N ARG A 92 5.98 3.41 -12.22
CA ARG A 92 7.25 4.09 -11.89
C ARG A 92 7.02 5.51 -11.39
N GLU A 93 6.21 6.28 -12.11
CA GLU A 93 5.91 7.64 -11.72
C GLU A 93 5.20 7.69 -10.37
N ALA A 94 4.22 6.82 -10.14
CA ALA A 94 3.51 6.76 -8.88
C ALA A 94 4.43 6.34 -7.72
N LEU A 95 5.33 5.36 -7.94
CA LEU A 95 6.33 4.96 -6.95
C LEU A 95 7.34 6.08 -6.65
N ALA A 96 7.75 6.85 -7.66
CA ALA A 96 8.62 8.02 -7.48
C ALA A 96 8.00 9.05 -6.53
N ARG A 97 6.69 9.30 -6.67
CA ARG A 97 5.95 10.21 -5.79
C ARG A 97 5.87 9.68 -4.35
N VAL A 98 5.71 8.38 -4.16
CA VAL A 98 5.70 7.76 -2.82
C VAL A 98 7.09 7.73 -2.19
N MET A 99 8.16 7.61 -2.98
CA MET A 99 9.55 7.60 -2.51
C MET A 99 9.93 8.85 -1.71
N VAL A 100 9.31 10.00 -2.01
CA VAL A 100 9.48 11.25 -1.25
C VAL A 100 8.99 11.10 0.20
N ILE A 101 8.05 10.19 0.44
CA ILE A 101 7.38 10.00 1.74
C ILE A 101 7.89 8.74 2.46
N ASP A 102 8.37 7.74 1.73
CA ASP A 102 8.84 6.48 2.28
C ASP A 102 10.02 5.91 1.46
N GLN A 103 11.20 5.85 2.08
CA GLN A 103 12.41 5.37 1.40
C GLN A 103 12.47 3.85 1.22
N GLY A 104 11.60 3.06 1.84
CA GLY A 104 11.59 1.61 1.61
C GLY A 104 11.09 1.24 0.21
N VAL A 105 10.40 2.15 -0.48
CA VAL A 105 10.01 2.01 -1.88
C VAL A 105 11.22 2.14 -2.83
N ARG A 106 12.33 2.73 -2.37
CA ARG A 106 13.49 3.09 -3.19
C ARG A 106 14.06 1.89 -3.97
N ARG A 107 14.12 0.71 -3.35
CA ARG A 107 14.62 -0.52 -4.00
C ARG A 107 13.85 -0.92 -5.25
N TYR A 108 12.56 -0.58 -5.32
CA TYR A 108 11.67 -0.94 -6.42
C TYR A 108 11.64 0.09 -7.56
N TYR A 109 12.27 1.26 -7.36
CA TYR A 109 12.25 2.35 -8.33
C TYR A 109 13.46 2.34 -9.27
N TYR A 110 14.66 2.04 -8.74
CA TYR A 110 15.91 2.14 -9.49
C TYR A 110 16.10 1.05 -10.54
N GLU A 111 15.46 -0.11 -10.34
CA GLU A 111 15.50 -1.20 -11.31
C GLU A 111 14.21 -1.16 -12.16
N PRO A 112 14.30 -1.04 -13.50
CA PRO A 112 13.11 -1.04 -14.37
C PRO A 112 12.39 -2.39 -14.38
N GLU A 113 13.15 -3.47 -14.25
CA GLU A 113 12.64 -4.85 -14.24
C GLU A 113 11.96 -5.21 -12.93
N THR A 114 12.24 -4.50 -11.82
CA THR A 114 11.68 -4.89 -10.53
C THR A 114 10.18 -4.62 -10.42
N ILE A 115 9.64 -3.66 -11.17
CA ILE A 115 8.20 -3.38 -11.08
C ILE A 115 7.38 -4.51 -11.68
N SER A 116 7.79 -5.02 -12.83
CA SER A 116 7.08 -6.13 -13.48
C SER A 116 7.34 -7.47 -12.80
N GLN A 117 8.55 -7.68 -12.26
CA GLN A 117 8.92 -8.91 -11.58
C GLN A 117 8.38 -9.00 -10.15
N TYR A 118 8.31 -7.88 -9.43
CA TYR A 118 7.94 -7.82 -8.01
C TYR A 118 6.67 -7.00 -7.76
N SER A 119 5.78 -6.87 -8.75
CA SER A 119 4.52 -6.12 -8.63
C SER A 119 3.70 -6.54 -7.40
N ALA A 120 3.58 -7.84 -7.15
CA ALA A 120 2.91 -8.38 -5.97
C ALA A 120 3.59 -7.97 -4.65
N GLU A 121 4.92 -7.96 -4.58
CA GLU A 121 5.66 -7.53 -3.38
C GLU A 121 5.54 -6.03 -3.15
N ILE A 122 5.59 -5.24 -4.23
CA ILE A 122 5.40 -3.79 -4.20
C ILE A 122 3.99 -3.49 -3.69
N LEU A 123 2.99 -4.20 -4.18
CA LEU A 123 1.60 -4.06 -3.77
C LEU A 123 1.42 -4.42 -2.29
N ALA A 124 2.00 -5.53 -1.84
CA ALA A 124 2.01 -5.92 -0.42
C ALA A 124 2.71 -4.86 0.46
N TYR A 125 3.83 -4.30 0.00
CA TYR A 125 4.54 -3.23 0.69
C TYR A 125 3.67 -1.97 0.83
N LEU A 126 3.06 -1.51 -0.27
CA LEU A 126 2.21 -0.32 -0.27
C LEU A 126 0.94 -0.51 0.57
N LEU A 127 0.33 -1.70 0.55
CA LEU A 127 -0.81 -2.04 1.40
C LEU A 127 -0.43 -2.02 2.89
N ARG A 128 0.73 -2.55 3.25
CA ARG A 128 1.26 -2.49 4.61
C ARG A 128 1.53 -1.05 5.02
N LEU A 129 2.20 -0.27 4.18
CA LEU A 129 2.50 1.15 4.43
C LEU A 129 1.20 1.96 4.68
N ARG A 130 0.15 1.70 3.89
CA ARG A 130 -1.19 2.28 4.10
C ARG A 130 -1.78 1.88 5.45
N GLY A 131 -1.69 0.59 5.81
CA GLY A 131 -2.18 0.05 7.08
C GLY A 131 -1.48 0.68 8.28
N ASP A 132 -0.15 0.76 8.25
CA ASP A 132 0.66 1.34 9.32
C ASP A 132 0.34 2.82 9.53
N ARG A 133 0.09 3.58 8.46
CA ARG A 133 -0.34 4.98 8.57
C ARG A 133 -1.75 5.13 9.15
N ARG A 134 -2.71 4.30 8.74
CA ARG A 134 -4.06 4.31 9.32
C ARG A 134 -4.02 3.98 10.81
N ARG A 135 -3.21 3.00 11.23
CA ARG A 135 -3.02 2.63 12.64
C ARG A 135 -2.42 3.78 13.46
N ARG A 136 -1.39 4.45 12.94
CA ARG A 136 -0.81 5.65 13.62
C ARG A 136 -1.82 6.79 13.74
N ARG A 137 -2.74 6.92 12.78
CA ARG A 137 -3.80 7.93 12.80
C ARG A 137 -4.94 7.58 13.77
N GLY A 138 -5.33 6.30 13.85
CA GLY A 138 -6.36 5.80 14.78
C GLY A 138 -5.87 5.63 16.22
N GLY A 139 -4.60 5.28 16.42
CA GLY A 139 -3.99 5.09 17.74
C GLY A 139 -3.64 6.40 18.47
N ALA A 140 -3.68 7.55 17.80
CA ALA A 140 -3.53 8.85 18.45
C ALA A 140 -4.80 9.31 19.21
N GLY A 141 -5.89 8.55 19.14
CA GLY A 141 -7.18 8.85 19.79
C GLY A 141 -7.60 7.92 20.94
N LEU A 142 -6.79 6.92 21.29
CA LEU A 142 -7.06 6.04 22.43
C LEU A 142 -5.89 6.14 23.40
N GLY A 143 -6.13 6.85 24.49
CA GLY A 143 -5.20 6.98 25.59
C GLY A 143 -4.85 5.63 26.21
N HIS A 144 -3.70 5.63 26.89
CA HIS A 144 -3.26 4.67 27.90
C HIS A 144 -4.25 3.56 28.26
N GLU A 145 -4.13 2.41 27.60
CA GLU A 145 -4.22 1.15 28.32
C GLU A 145 -2.79 0.65 28.48
N GLN A 146 -2.20 0.95 29.65
CA GLN A 146 -1.09 0.18 30.17
C GLN A 146 -1.58 -1.27 30.32
N PRO A 147 -0.98 -2.28 29.67
CA PRO A 147 -1.09 -3.63 30.15
C PRO A 147 -0.22 -3.69 31.40
N SER A 148 -0.88 -3.65 32.55
CA SER A 148 -0.32 -3.95 33.84
C SER A 148 0.49 -5.25 33.78
N GLU A 149 1.59 -5.20 34.49
CA GLU A 149 2.59 -6.24 34.73
C GLU A 149 2.04 -7.69 34.72
N GLN A 150 2.76 -8.55 33.97
CA GLN A 150 2.97 -9.96 34.30
C GLN A 150 3.31 -10.14 35.80
N PRO A 151 3.05 -11.28 36.48
CA PRO A 151 3.47 -12.60 35.96
C PRO A 151 2.67 -13.82 36.48
N SER A 152 3.15 -15.01 36.09
CA SER A 152 3.08 -16.26 36.87
C SER A 152 1.90 -17.19 36.61
N ARG A 153 2.13 -18.24 35.81
CA ARG A 153 2.43 -19.59 36.34
C ARG A 153 2.58 -20.59 35.18
N ARG A 154 3.73 -21.27 35.14
CA ARG A 154 3.88 -22.59 34.52
C ARG A 154 2.89 -23.58 35.19
N PRO A 155 2.53 -24.65 34.49
CA PRO A 155 3.05 -25.93 34.97
C PRO A 155 3.75 -26.72 33.86
N SER A 156 4.95 -27.19 34.23
CA SER A 156 5.60 -28.37 33.65
C SER A 156 5.00 -29.62 34.30
N ALA A 157 4.72 -30.65 33.49
CA ALA A 157 4.80 -32.09 33.75
C ALA A 157 3.99 -32.79 32.64
N ASP A 158 4.64 -33.50 31.72
CA ASP A 158 4.81 -34.97 31.81
C ASP A 158 3.48 -35.71 32.01
N ASP A 159 2.92 -36.27 30.92
CA ASP A 159 2.33 -37.61 30.99
C ASP A 159 2.04 -38.19 29.57
N ARG A 160 2.74 -39.30 29.26
CA ARG A 160 2.39 -40.46 28.37
C ARG A 160 2.11 -40.19 26.88
N GLY A 161 2.70 -40.86 25.90
CA GLY A 161 3.51 -42.07 25.82
C GLY A 161 3.56 -42.51 24.34
N PRO A 162 4.49 -43.38 23.93
CA PRO A 162 4.66 -43.77 22.53
C PRO A 162 3.72 -44.91 22.15
N ALA A 163 3.03 -44.79 21.01
CA ALA A 163 2.36 -45.93 20.38
C ALA A 163 3.00 -46.18 19.01
N GLN A 164 3.85 -47.20 18.98
CA GLN A 164 4.28 -47.92 17.79
C GLN A 164 3.10 -48.78 17.28
N HIS A 165 2.89 -48.80 15.97
CA HIS A 165 2.37 -49.93 15.16
C HIS A 165 2.51 -49.46 13.69
N SER A 166 3.53 -49.88 12.93
CA SER A 166 3.69 -51.16 12.25
C SER A 166 2.49 -51.57 11.39
N THR A 167 2.79 -51.93 10.13
CA THR A 167 2.08 -52.79 9.13
C THR A 167 1.65 -52.01 7.87
N GLN A 168 2.48 -51.91 6.82
CA GLN A 168 2.68 -52.87 5.69
C GLN A 168 1.41 -53.31 4.95
N ALA A 169 1.33 -52.99 3.65
CA ALA A 169 0.96 -53.87 2.51
C ALA A 169 0.68 -52.96 1.30
N LYS A 170 1.52 -52.93 0.27
CA LYS A 170 1.72 -53.87 -0.86
C LYS A 170 0.96 -53.39 -2.09
#